data_AF-L1JKD6-F1
#
_entry.id   AF-L1JKD6-F1
#
_cell.length_a   1.000
_cell.length_b   1.000
_cell.length_c   1.000
_cell.angle_alpha   90.00
_cell.angle_beta   90.00
_cell.angle_gamma   90.00
#
_symmetry.space_group_name_H-M   'P 1'
#
loop_
_entity.id
_entity.type
_entity.pdbx_description
1 polymer ?
#
loop_
_entity_poly.entity_id
_entity_poly.type
_entity_poly.pdbx_seq_one_letter_code
_entity_poly.pdbx_strand_id
1 'polypeptide(L)'
;MEKIRAEGVSVKILMELSREEMVKELSLSEVQADALVATMKEEEERLTSVRTWSEEEVVEWLGSLGKEFAAYEDSFLFHNVNGDLLLDLTAEDLVDDLGVDKLGHRMQILDEIAYLKKICYKSARSSKGLARNQMNLPSFDEIENLKRQKAIRLQSNLDVLKHKVNQMRDAEAKAKLLARQAEAEAGKIQTQLRRLKTEPKEQGKNDKLNKRGVPGQCTFKPKLNPTSLEIVERTFGDSDIHRRFESQKATKEKKLKELQKMLSADDKTEAELREKYMKYFQEKLEWDTSSGVQESKVDSFLSNPAAYNVELTDKQIRHIRRLKGAPQYVAIYHACLISDFLQRNWLKAANEAKAKSENKQAATLKQPNKLDKYFIERFKWKEVNNGRLDDLLDNSKAYELELSEQQLAHFRNLEVSKKKHAIFQALQTQSFLMRNAADVRRREQAQLKAFEVPRPYSAVSGRGGRNVVRSFLERYHQDMETRQERKKALVDKVKKEDPNFKECTFRPNLHARSESPELAENFAEEQTA
;
A
#
# COMPACT_ATOMS: atom_id res chain seq x y z
N MET A 1 16.09 -38.01 19.79
CA MET A 1 15.03 -37.15 19.24
C MET A 1 13.69 -37.32 19.92
N GLU A 2 12.97 -38.44 19.80
CA GLU A 2 11.60 -38.60 20.35
C GLU A 2 11.45 -38.17 21.83
N LYS A 3 12.36 -38.62 22.71
CA LYS A 3 12.35 -38.22 24.13
C LYS A 3 12.46 -36.69 24.33
N ILE A 4 13.26 -36.02 23.51
CA ILE A 4 13.49 -34.57 23.57
C ILE A 4 12.28 -33.80 23.01
N ARG A 5 11.63 -34.33 21.96
CA ARG A 5 10.33 -33.83 21.48
C ARG A 5 9.23 -34.02 22.53
N ALA A 6 9.23 -35.14 23.27
CA ALA A 6 8.31 -35.40 24.38
C ALA A 6 8.55 -34.49 25.60
N GLU A 7 9.79 -34.02 25.79
CA GLU A 7 10.16 -32.97 26.76
C GLU A 7 9.80 -31.55 26.27
N GLY A 8 9.19 -31.41 25.09
CA GLY A 8 8.70 -30.13 24.55
C GLY A 8 9.78 -29.20 23.99
N VAL A 9 11.02 -29.69 23.85
CA VAL A 9 12.12 -28.90 23.29
C VAL A 9 11.98 -28.86 21.77
N SER A 10 11.69 -27.66 21.23
CA SER A 10 11.59 -27.47 19.78
C SER A 10 12.92 -27.79 19.09
N VAL A 11 12.83 -28.47 17.93
CA VAL A 11 13.97 -28.78 17.04
C VAL A 11 14.77 -27.52 16.70
N LYS A 12 14.08 -26.38 16.59
CA LYS A 12 14.67 -25.05 16.38
C LYS A 12 15.65 -24.62 17.47
N ILE A 13 15.35 -24.95 18.72
CA ILE A 13 16.23 -24.66 19.87
C ILE A 13 17.44 -25.59 19.81
N LEU A 14 17.24 -26.88 19.55
CA LEU A 14 18.34 -27.84 19.39
C LEU A 14 19.30 -27.39 18.29
N MET A 15 18.80 -27.00 17.12
CA MET A 15 19.58 -26.51 15.97
C MET A 15 20.32 -25.18 16.21
N GLU A 16 20.07 -24.48 17.31
CA GLU A 16 20.81 -23.28 17.72
C GLU A 16 21.80 -23.53 18.88
N LEU A 17 21.82 -24.74 19.47
CA LEU A 17 22.81 -25.15 20.48
C LEU A 17 24.11 -25.68 19.84
N SER A 18 25.25 -25.38 20.44
CA SER A 18 26.53 -26.03 20.13
C SER A 18 26.63 -27.43 20.74
N ARG A 19 27.54 -28.27 20.23
CA ARG A 19 27.87 -29.60 20.80
C ARG A 19 28.20 -29.51 22.29
N GLU A 20 28.95 -28.48 22.67
CA GLU A 20 29.39 -28.22 24.05
C GLU A 20 28.20 -27.86 24.97
N GLU A 21 27.24 -27.08 24.45
CA GLU A 21 26.00 -26.77 25.16
C GLU A 21 25.06 -28.00 25.24
N MET A 22 25.01 -28.87 24.24
CA MET A 22 24.23 -30.12 24.32
C MET A 22 24.75 -31.07 25.40
N VAL A 23 26.07 -31.30 25.47
CA VAL A 23 26.69 -32.13 26.52
C VAL A 23 26.41 -31.54 27.91
N LYS A 24 26.47 -30.20 28.05
CA LYS A 24 26.34 -29.50 29.32
C LYS A 24 24.91 -29.30 29.80
N GLU A 25 24.01 -28.84 28.94
CA GLU A 25 22.63 -28.45 29.31
C GLU A 25 21.67 -29.65 29.25
N LEU A 26 21.88 -30.62 28.35
CA LEU A 26 21.06 -31.84 28.25
C LEU A 26 21.65 -33.03 29.02
N SER A 27 22.81 -32.84 29.69
CA SER A 27 23.54 -33.88 30.43
C SER A 27 23.83 -35.16 29.61
N LEU A 28 24.06 -34.99 28.31
CA LEU A 28 24.36 -36.08 27.38
C LEU A 28 25.83 -36.48 27.46
N SER A 29 26.13 -37.77 27.31
CA SER A 29 27.51 -38.19 27.05
C SER A 29 27.99 -37.71 25.68
N GLU A 30 29.30 -37.60 25.46
CA GLU A 30 29.84 -37.16 24.16
C GLU A 30 29.33 -38.01 22.98
N VAL A 31 29.25 -39.33 23.18
CA VAL A 31 28.70 -40.27 22.18
C VAL A 31 27.22 -40.02 21.89
N GLN A 32 26.44 -39.66 22.91
CA GLN A 32 25.03 -39.28 22.75
C GLN A 32 24.87 -37.93 22.07
N ALA A 33 25.75 -36.96 22.35
CA ALA A 33 25.77 -35.66 21.69
C ALA A 33 26.18 -35.80 20.21
N ASP A 34 27.17 -36.63 19.87
CA ASP A 34 27.57 -36.89 18.49
C ASP A 34 26.47 -37.61 17.69
N ALA A 35 25.79 -38.58 18.30
CA ALA A 35 24.61 -39.21 17.70
C ALA A 35 23.45 -38.22 17.51
N LEU A 36 23.23 -37.30 18.46
CA LEU A 36 22.21 -36.25 18.36
C LEU A 36 22.54 -35.28 17.21
N VAL A 37 23.79 -34.80 17.12
CA VAL A 37 24.27 -33.93 16.05
C VAL A 37 24.11 -34.60 14.68
N ALA A 38 24.37 -35.90 14.56
CA ALA A 38 24.11 -36.64 13.31
C ALA A 38 22.62 -36.62 12.94
N THR A 39 21.71 -36.97 13.87
CA THR A 39 20.26 -36.94 13.61
C THR A 39 19.73 -35.54 13.30
N MET A 40 20.29 -34.50 13.94
CA MET A 40 19.92 -33.12 13.66
C MET A 40 20.40 -32.65 12.29
N LYS A 41 21.52 -33.18 11.79
CA LYS A 41 21.99 -32.87 10.44
C LYS A 41 21.08 -33.48 9.36
N GLU A 42 20.64 -34.72 9.56
CA GLU A 42 19.63 -35.36 8.70
C GLU A 42 18.30 -34.58 8.72
N GLU A 43 17.89 -34.12 9.90
CA GLU A 43 16.69 -33.28 10.06
C GLU A 43 16.88 -31.89 9.43
N GLU A 44 18.06 -31.26 9.55
CA GLU A 44 18.36 -30.00 8.85
C GLU A 44 18.27 -30.22 7.33
N GLU A 45 18.88 -31.28 6.79
CA GLU A 45 18.79 -31.62 5.36
C GLU A 45 17.31 -31.77 4.92
N ARG A 46 16.46 -32.47 5.69
CA ARG A 46 15.00 -32.55 5.45
C ARG A 46 14.28 -31.19 5.50
N LEU A 47 14.66 -30.31 6.43
CA LEU A 47 14.11 -28.95 6.54
C LEU A 47 14.67 -27.99 5.47
N THR A 48 15.73 -28.35 4.72
CA THR A 48 16.18 -27.55 3.59
C THR A 48 15.38 -27.80 2.31
N SER A 49 14.76 -28.97 2.17
CA SER A 49 13.96 -29.39 1.01
C SER A 49 12.46 -29.09 1.15
N VAL A 50 12.03 -28.20 2.06
CA VAL A 50 10.60 -27.88 2.31
C VAL A 50 9.79 -27.63 1.04
N ARG A 51 10.33 -26.93 0.02
CA ARG A 51 9.60 -26.67 -1.24
C ARG A 51 9.22 -27.92 -2.05
N THR A 52 9.83 -29.07 -1.76
CA THR A 52 9.49 -30.35 -2.40
C THR A 52 8.68 -31.28 -1.48
N TRP A 53 8.26 -30.82 -0.30
CA TRP A 53 7.44 -31.62 0.60
C TRP A 53 6.06 -31.90 0.01
N SER A 54 5.60 -33.14 0.13
CA SER A 54 4.22 -33.53 -0.14
C SER A 54 3.26 -32.99 0.93
N GLU A 55 1.96 -33.18 0.71
CA GLU A 55 0.91 -32.77 1.64
C GLU A 55 1.00 -33.59 2.95
N GLU A 56 1.37 -34.87 2.86
CA GLU A 56 1.60 -35.74 4.01
C GLU A 56 2.84 -35.33 4.83
N GLU A 57 3.92 -34.87 4.17
CA GLU A 57 5.10 -34.34 4.87
C GLU A 57 4.81 -33.01 5.58
N VAL A 58 3.93 -32.17 5.01
CA VAL A 58 3.42 -30.95 5.68
C VAL A 58 2.56 -31.30 6.88
N VAL A 59 1.70 -32.34 6.79
CA VAL A 59 0.91 -32.87 7.90
C VAL A 59 1.82 -33.42 9.02
N GLU A 60 2.86 -34.19 8.69
CA GLU A 60 3.84 -34.69 9.68
C GLU A 60 4.57 -33.53 10.39
N TRP A 61 4.98 -32.50 9.63
CA TRP A 61 5.56 -31.28 10.20
C TRP A 61 4.59 -30.56 11.12
N LEU A 62 3.31 -30.44 10.74
CA LEU A 62 2.28 -29.76 11.53
C LEU A 62 2.05 -30.49 12.87
N GLY A 63 1.94 -31.82 12.85
CA GLY A 63 1.87 -32.65 14.06
C GLY A 63 3.13 -32.56 14.93
N SER A 64 4.30 -32.27 14.33
CA SER A 64 5.55 -32.06 15.07
C SER A 64 5.59 -30.75 15.89
N LEU A 65 4.74 -29.77 15.57
CA LEU A 65 4.63 -28.50 16.32
C LEU A 65 3.94 -28.66 17.68
N GLY A 66 3.18 -29.74 17.88
CA GLY A 66 2.43 -30.03 19.10
C GLY A 66 1.14 -30.83 18.81
N LYS A 67 0.65 -31.59 19.78
CA LYS A 67 -0.57 -32.42 19.63
C LYS A 67 -1.82 -31.58 19.37
N GLU A 68 -1.80 -30.32 19.79
CA GLU A 68 -2.84 -29.32 19.57
C GLU A 68 -2.93 -28.80 18.13
N PHE A 69 -1.91 -29.07 17.30
CA PHE A 69 -1.89 -28.78 15.86
C PHE A 69 -2.43 -29.93 15.01
N ALA A 70 -2.46 -31.15 15.55
CA ALA A 70 -3.02 -32.33 14.88
C ALA A 70 -4.50 -32.13 14.47
N ALA A 71 -5.23 -31.26 15.18
CA ALA A 71 -6.60 -30.89 14.87
C ALA A 71 -6.77 -30.12 13.53
N TYR A 72 -5.68 -29.73 12.86
CA TYR A 72 -5.70 -29.04 11.57
C TYR A 72 -5.17 -29.91 10.41
N GLU A 73 -4.69 -31.13 10.68
CA GLU A 73 -4.09 -32.02 9.67
C GLU A 73 -5.07 -32.30 8.51
N ASP A 74 -6.31 -32.68 8.84
CA ASP A 74 -7.38 -32.88 7.85
C ASP A 74 -7.65 -31.63 7.00
N SER A 75 -7.49 -30.43 7.56
CA SER A 75 -7.73 -29.17 6.84
C SER A 75 -6.58 -28.81 5.91
N PHE A 76 -5.33 -29.00 6.35
CA PHE A 76 -4.15 -28.84 5.49
C PHE A 76 -4.15 -29.86 4.35
N LEU A 77 -4.58 -31.10 4.61
CA LEU A 77 -4.72 -32.13 3.59
C LEU A 77 -5.87 -31.84 2.63
N PHE A 78 -7.06 -31.46 3.12
CA PHE A 78 -8.22 -31.14 2.27
C PHE A 78 -7.98 -29.93 1.34
N HIS A 79 -7.15 -28.97 1.76
CA HIS A 79 -6.74 -27.82 0.95
C HIS A 79 -5.48 -28.07 0.11
N ASN A 80 -4.98 -29.31 0.06
CA ASN A 80 -3.78 -29.73 -0.68
C ASN A 80 -2.55 -28.85 -0.37
N VAL A 81 -2.32 -28.56 0.91
CA VAL A 81 -1.21 -27.71 1.37
C VAL A 81 0.11 -28.48 1.31
N ASN A 82 0.73 -28.48 0.12
CA ASN A 82 2.09 -28.95 -0.08
C ASN A 82 3.15 -27.95 0.43
N GLY A 83 4.42 -28.36 0.42
CA GLY A 83 5.52 -27.57 0.97
C GLY A 83 5.84 -26.24 0.27
N ASP A 84 5.44 -26.07 -1.00
CA ASP A 84 5.59 -24.80 -1.70
C ASP A 84 4.50 -23.82 -1.25
N LEU A 85 3.24 -24.28 -1.16
CA LEU A 85 2.10 -23.50 -0.67
C LEU A 85 2.24 -23.17 0.83
N LEU A 86 2.71 -24.13 1.65
CA LEU A 86 2.98 -23.93 3.08
C LEU A 86 3.87 -22.70 3.32
N LEU A 87 4.88 -22.51 2.48
CA LEU A 87 5.78 -21.37 2.60
C LEU A 87 5.10 -20.06 2.21
N ASP A 88 4.08 -20.05 1.36
CA ASP A 88 3.44 -18.80 0.92
C ASP A 88 2.14 -18.46 1.68
N LEU A 89 1.70 -19.30 2.63
CA LEU A 89 0.56 -19.03 3.51
C LEU A 89 0.67 -17.70 4.30
N THR A 90 -0.46 -17.01 4.40
CA THR A 90 -0.67 -15.77 5.16
C THR A 90 -1.46 -16.00 6.45
N ALA A 91 -1.64 -14.94 7.25
CA ALA A 91 -2.44 -15.01 8.47
C ALA A 91 -3.94 -15.13 8.19
N GLU A 92 -4.37 -14.61 7.05
CA GLU A 92 -5.72 -14.66 6.50
C GLU A 92 -6.06 -16.09 6.04
N ASP A 93 -5.23 -16.71 5.20
CA ASP A 93 -5.45 -18.08 4.70
C ASP A 93 -5.57 -19.10 5.86
N LEU A 94 -4.78 -18.90 6.93
CA LEU A 94 -4.86 -19.71 8.14
C LEU A 94 -6.21 -19.59 8.88
N VAL A 95 -6.92 -18.47 8.76
CA VAL A 95 -8.26 -18.29 9.37
C VAL A 95 -9.35 -18.75 8.41
N ASP A 96 -9.38 -18.16 7.23
CA ASP A 96 -10.55 -18.18 6.35
C ASP A 96 -10.66 -19.52 5.59
N ASP A 97 -9.52 -20.14 5.25
CA ASP A 97 -9.47 -21.42 4.52
C ASP A 97 -9.09 -22.60 5.43
N LEU A 98 -8.08 -22.45 6.31
CA LEU A 98 -7.52 -23.58 7.10
C LEU A 98 -8.08 -23.71 8.54
N GLY A 99 -9.09 -22.90 8.90
CA GLY A 99 -9.84 -23.05 10.16
C GLY A 99 -9.04 -22.85 11.46
N VAL A 100 -7.85 -22.24 11.40
CA VAL A 100 -6.98 -22.00 12.56
C VAL A 100 -7.46 -20.76 13.34
N ASP A 101 -8.64 -20.82 13.94
CA ASP A 101 -9.28 -19.71 14.68
C ASP A 101 -8.46 -19.18 15.87
N LYS A 102 -7.62 -20.03 16.47
CA LYS A 102 -6.82 -19.70 17.66
C LYS A 102 -5.62 -18.82 17.27
N LEU A 103 -5.62 -17.56 17.71
CA LEU A 103 -4.54 -16.60 17.44
C LEU A 103 -3.14 -17.13 17.81
N GLY A 104 -3.00 -17.79 18.97
CA GLY A 104 -1.73 -18.38 19.40
C GLY A 104 -1.22 -19.46 18.45
N HIS A 105 -2.13 -20.33 17.96
CA HIS A 105 -1.78 -21.38 17.00
C HIS A 105 -1.33 -20.77 15.66
N ARG A 106 -2.04 -19.75 15.15
CA ARG A 106 -1.62 -19.03 13.93
C ARG A 106 -0.24 -18.38 14.07
N MET A 107 0.01 -17.69 15.18
CA MET A 107 1.31 -17.07 15.41
C MET A 107 2.43 -18.12 15.44
N GLN A 108 2.22 -19.26 16.12
CA GLN A 108 3.19 -20.35 16.18
C GLN A 108 3.44 -20.98 14.80
N ILE A 109 2.40 -21.26 14.01
CA ILE A 109 2.53 -21.78 12.64
C ILE A 109 3.32 -20.78 11.76
N LEU A 110 2.99 -19.48 11.82
CA LEU A 110 3.68 -18.45 11.03
C LEU A 110 5.14 -18.23 11.46
N ASP A 111 5.44 -18.30 12.75
CA ASP A 111 6.80 -18.19 13.29
C ASP A 111 7.67 -19.39 12.90
N GLU A 112 7.07 -20.59 12.77
CA GLU A 112 7.76 -21.77 12.27
C GLU A 112 7.88 -21.79 10.74
N ILE A 113 6.87 -21.33 9.98
CA ILE A 113 7.02 -21.07 8.52
C ILE A 113 8.14 -20.05 8.26
N ALA A 114 8.25 -19.00 9.07
CA ALA A 114 9.35 -18.03 8.99
C ALA A 114 10.72 -18.66 9.30
N TYR A 115 10.76 -19.67 10.18
CA TYR A 115 11.95 -20.46 10.48
C TYR A 115 12.33 -21.41 9.31
N LEU A 116 11.37 -22.12 8.72
CA LEU A 116 11.58 -22.94 7.51
C LEU A 116 12.17 -22.08 6.37
N LYS A 117 11.58 -20.91 6.09
CA LYS A 117 12.11 -19.93 5.12
C LYS A 117 13.58 -19.57 5.38
N LYS A 118 13.96 -19.37 6.65
CA LYS A 118 15.33 -19.05 7.08
C LYS A 118 16.28 -20.22 6.78
N ILE A 119 15.88 -21.47 7.02
CA ILE A 119 16.68 -22.68 6.73
C ILE A 119 16.85 -22.87 5.21
N CYS A 120 15.76 -22.91 4.44
CA CYS A 120 15.83 -23.08 2.98
C CYS A 120 16.72 -22.01 2.33
N TYR A 121 16.66 -20.76 2.80
CA TYR A 121 17.50 -19.68 2.30
C TYR A 121 18.99 -19.82 2.68
N LYS A 122 19.32 -20.34 3.87
CA LYS A 122 20.70 -20.68 4.26
C LYS A 122 21.27 -21.77 3.35
N SER A 123 20.54 -22.86 3.14
CA SER A 123 20.98 -23.97 2.29
C SER A 123 21.13 -23.57 0.81
N ALA A 124 20.22 -22.76 0.28
CA ALA A 124 20.33 -22.19 -1.07
C ALA A 124 21.55 -21.26 -1.26
N ARG A 125 22.17 -20.76 -0.19
CA ARG A 125 23.49 -20.09 -0.23
C ARG A 125 24.66 -21.06 -0.09
N SER A 126 24.53 -22.09 0.76
CA SER A 126 25.58 -23.09 0.99
C SER A 126 25.83 -23.99 -0.22
N SER A 127 24.77 -24.49 -0.86
CA SER A 127 24.85 -25.28 -2.11
C SER A 127 25.45 -24.49 -3.28
N LYS A 128 25.19 -23.18 -3.35
CA LYS A 128 25.86 -22.26 -4.28
C LYS A 128 27.33 -21.98 -3.96
N GLY A 129 27.84 -22.45 -2.82
CA GLY A 129 29.26 -22.43 -2.47
C GLY A 129 30.07 -23.56 -3.12
N LEU A 130 29.48 -24.77 -3.22
CA LEU A 130 30.17 -25.96 -3.76
C LEU A 130 30.02 -26.11 -5.28
N ALA A 131 28.91 -25.66 -5.87
CA ALA A 131 28.71 -25.66 -7.33
C ALA A 131 29.50 -24.57 -8.09
N ARG A 132 30.49 -23.92 -7.45
CA ARG A 132 31.23 -22.78 -8.00
C ARG A 132 32.59 -23.10 -8.64
N ASN A 133 33.00 -24.37 -8.67
CA ASN A 133 34.23 -24.77 -9.37
C ASN A 133 34.07 -24.96 -10.89
N GLN A 134 32.86 -24.83 -11.48
CA GLN A 134 32.67 -24.87 -12.94
C GLN A 134 31.61 -23.88 -13.49
N MET A 135 31.35 -22.76 -12.83
CA MET A 135 30.68 -21.62 -13.48
C MET A 135 31.38 -20.32 -13.13
N ASN A 136 31.77 -19.57 -14.17
CA ASN A 136 32.40 -18.25 -14.06
C ASN A 136 31.63 -17.37 -13.06
N LEU A 137 32.23 -17.13 -11.89
CA LEU A 137 31.85 -15.97 -11.10
C LEU A 137 32.26 -14.73 -11.89
N PRO A 138 31.42 -13.70 -11.95
CA PRO A 138 31.88 -12.38 -12.35
C PRO A 138 33.06 -11.99 -11.46
N SER A 139 34.17 -11.54 -12.07
CA SER A 139 35.32 -10.97 -11.33
C SER A 139 34.83 -9.93 -10.32
N PHE A 140 35.62 -9.65 -9.28
CA PHE A 140 35.41 -8.48 -8.43
C PHE A 140 35.20 -7.20 -9.28
N ASP A 141 35.97 -7.06 -10.36
CA ASP A 141 35.86 -5.96 -11.33
C ASP A 141 34.54 -5.98 -12.10
N GLU A 142 34.00 -7.16 -12.42
CA GLU A 142 32.69 -7.28 -13.06
C GLU A 142 31.55 -6.97 -12.09
N ILE A 143 31.67 -7.37 -10.82
CA ILE A 143 30.72 -6.99 -9.76
C ILE A 143 30.76 -5.47 -9.55
N GLU A 144 31.94 -4.85 -9.56
CA GLU A 144 32.06 -3.40 -9.47
C GLU A 144 31.55 -2.69 -10.72
N ASN A 145 31.83 -3.21 -11.92
CA ASN A 145 31.27 -2.70 -13.17
C ASN A 145 29.74 -2.83 -13.22
N LEU A 146 29.15 -3.91 -12.70
CA LEU A 146 27.69 -4.06 -12.58
C LEU A 146 27.11 -3.07 -11.55
N LYS A 147 27.81 -2.80 -10.44
CA LYS A 147 27.43 -1.73 -9.50
C LYS A 147 27.49 -0.35 -10.17
N ARG A 148 28.56 -0.05 -10.93
CA ARG A 148 28.71 1.20 -11.70
C ARG A 148 27.62 1.32 -12.77
N GLN A 149 27.31 0.26 -13.53
CA GLN A 149 26.20 0.25 -14.50
C GLN A 149 24.84 0.46 -13.81
N LYS A 150 24.60 -0.18 -12.65
CA LYS A 150 23.36 0.04 -11.88
C LYS A 150 23.26 1.48 -11.38
N ALA A 151 24.36 2.08 -10.92
CA ALA A 151 24.42 3.49 -10.53
C ALA A 151 24.13 4.41 -11.73
N ILE A 152 24.73 4.16 -12.90
CA ILE A 152 24.47 4.91 -14.15
C ILE A 152 22.99 4.82 -14.56
N ARG A 153 22.37 3.63 -14.49
CA ARG A 153 20.93 3.46 -14.78
C ARG A 153 20.05 4.21 -13.79
N LEU A 154 20.37 4.16 -12.49
CA LEU A 154 19.63 4.91 -11.46
C LEU A 154 19.81 6.43 -11.63
N GLN A 155 21.00 6.89 -11.99
CA GLN A 155 21.28 8.29 -12.29
C GLN A 155 20.49 8.77 -13.52
N SER A 156 20.50 8.00 -14.61
CA SER A 156 19.69 8.29 -15.82
C SER A 156 18.19 8.37 -15.49
N ASN A 157 17.66 7.42 -14.70
CA ASN A 157 16.27 7.45 -14.24
C ASN A 157 15.97 8.68 -13.37
N LEU A 158 16.89 9.07 -12.48
CA LEU A 158 16.78 10.27 -11.66
C LEU A 158 16.76 11.54 -12.52
N ASP A 159 17.58 11.62 -13.57
CA ASP A 159 17.64 12.77 -14.45
C ASP A 159 16.41 12.87 -15.38
N VAL A 160 15.83 11.74 -15.82
CA VAL A 160 14.50 11.69 -16.47
C VAL A 160 13.40 12.18 -15.52
N LEU A 161 13.43 11.78 -14.24
CA LEU A 161 12.48 12.27 -13.23
C LEU A 161 12.63 13.77 -12.96
N LYS A 162 13.87 14.29 -12.84
CA LYS A 162 14.13 15.73 -12.73
C LYS A 162 13.60 16.49 -13.95
N HIS A 163 13.83 15.98 -15.16
CA HIS A 163 13.31 16.58 -16.38
C HIS A 163 11.78 16.62 -16.37
N LYS A 164 11.11 15.52 -15.96
CA LYS A 164 9.64 15.48 -15.83
C LYS A 164 9.11 16.43 -14.75
N VAL A 165 9.81 16.59 -13.62
CA VAL A 165 9.47 17.59 -12.59
C VAL A 165 9.61 19.02 -13.12
N ASN A 166 10.64 19.31 -13.91
CA ASN A 166 10.79 20.62 -14.55
C ASN A 166 9.70 20.86 -15.61
N GLN A 167 9.37 19.88 -16.45
CA GLN A 167 8.22 19.97 -17.37
C GLN A 167 6.90 20.25 -16.63
N MET A 168 6.67 19.64 -15.46
CA MET A 168 5.48 19.93 -14.64
C MET A 168 5.51 21.36 -14.08
N ARG A 169 6.66 21.88 -13.65
CA ARG A 169 6.83 23.28 -13.21
C ARG A 169 6.60 24.27 -14.35
N ASP A 170 7.08 23.98 -15.56
CA ASP A 170 6.88 24.82 -16.74
C ASP A 170 5.40 24.81 -17.16
N ALA A 171 4.73 23.65 -17.08
CA ALA A 171 3.29 23.53 -17.31
C ALA A 171 2.48 24.29 -16.24
N GLU A 172 2.88 24.23 -14.97
CA GLU A 172 2.27 24.98 -13.87
C GLU A 172 2.45 26.49 -14.06
N ALA A 173 3.65 26.94 -14.43
CA ALA A 173 3.93 28.34 -14.74
C ALA A 173 3.10 28.84 -15.94
N LYS A 174 2.96 28.03 -16.98
CA LYS A 174 2.10 28.31 -18.14
C LYS A 174 0.61 28.36 -17.76
N ALA A 175 0.15 27.46 -16.90
CA ALA A 175 -1.22 27.48 -16.37
C ALA A 175 -1.49 28.74 -15.53
N LYS A 176 -0.54 29.15 -14.67
CA LYS A 176 -0.59 30.40 -13.91
C LYS A 176 -0.60 31.64 -14.80
N LEU A 177 0.14 31.64 -15.92
CA LEU A 177 0.11 32.72 -16.91
C LEU A 177 -1.25 32.80 -17.61
N LEU A 178 -1.81 31.66 -18.04
CA LEU A 178 -3.14 31.59 -18.67
C LEU A 178 -4.25 32.03 -17.69
N ALA A 179 -4.15 31.66 -16.42
CA ALA A 179 -5.08 32.14 -15.38
C ALA A 179 -5.05 33.68 -15.26
N ARG A 180 -3.85 34.28 -15.18
CA ARG A 180 -3.70 35.75 -15.16
C ARG A 180 -4.22 36.43 -16.44
N GLN A 181 -4.08 35.80 -17.60
CA GLN A 181 -4.65 36.30 -18.85
C GLN A 181 -6.19 36.26 -18.81
N ALA A 182 -6.77 35.16 -18.34
CA ALA A 182 -8.22 35.04 -18.14
C ALA A 182 -8.77 36.04 -17.12
N GLU A 183 -8.07 36.27 -16.00
CA GLU A 183 -8.40 37.32 -15.02
C GLU A 183 -8.38 38.73 -15.65
N ALA A 184 -7.35 39.03 -16.46
CA ALA A 184 -7.24 40.31 -17.16
C ALA A 184 -8.35 40.49 -18.22
N GLU A 185 -8.75 39.43 -18.93
CA GLU A 185 -9.89 39.47 -19.85
C GLU A 185 -11.23 39.60 -19.13
N ALA A 186 -11.43 38.88 -18.02
CA ALA A 186 -12.60 39.04 -17.16
C ALA A 186 -12.72 40.48 -16.64
N GLY A 187 -11.61 41.12 -16.25
CA GLY A 187 -11.57 42.54 -15.87
C GLY A 187 -11.95 43.49 -17.01
N LYS A 188 -11.52 43.22 -18.26
CA LYS A 188 -11.95 43.99 -19.45
C LYS A 188 -13.46 43.84 -19.68
N ILE A 189 -13.98 42.62 -19.64
CA ILE A 189 -15.41 42.31 -19.82
C ILE A 189 -16.24 42.99 -18.71
N GLN A 190 -15.78 42.93 -17.46
CA GLN A 190 -16.45 43.61 -16.33
C GLN A 190 -16.43 45.14 -16.49
N THR A 191 -15.37 45.70 -17.06
CA THR A 191 -15.28 47.14 -17.38
C THR A 191 -16.22 47.53 -18.53
N GLN A 192 -16.33 46.71 -19.58
CA GLN A 192 -17.30 46.89 -20.66
C GLN A 192 -18.75 46.80 -20.13
N LEU A 193 -19.05 45.83 -19.27
CA LEU A 193 -20.33 45.71 -18.59
C LEU A 193 -20.66 46.91 -17.69
N ARG A 194 -19.66 47.52 -17.04
CA ARG A 194 -19.87 48.79 -16.33
C ARG A 194 -20.22 49.92 -17.29
N ARG A 195 -19.47 50.10 -18.38
CA ARG A 195 -19.74 51.13 -19.40
C ARG A 195 -21.16 51.02 -19.97
N LEU A 196 -21.56 49.82 -20.40
CA LEU A 196 -22.91 49.54 -20.92
C LEU A 196 -24.03 49.75 -19.90
N LYS A 197 -23.74 49.71 -18.59
CA LYS A 197 -24.69 50.04 -17.52
C LYS A 197 -24.73 51.53 -17.19
N THR A 198 -23.67 52.29 -17.50
CA THR A 198 -23.56 53.73 -17.22
C THR A 198 -23.87 54.61 -18.43
N GLU A 199 -23.94 54.07 -19.64
CA GLU A 199 -24.38 54.83 -20.82
C GLU A 199 -25.87 55.21 -20.68
N PRO A 200 -26.20 56.51 -20.61
CA PRO A 200 -27.59 56.95 -20.59
C PRO A 200 -28.25 56.65 -21.94
N LYS A 201 -29.54 56.32 -21.91
CA LYS A 201 -30.36 56.11 -23.11
C LYS A 201 -30.66 57.45 -23.81
N GLU A 202 -29.67 58.04 -24.48
CA GLU A 202 -29.94 59.14 -25.40
C GLU A 202 -30.51 58.63 -26.71
N GLN A 203 -31.63 59.22 -27.12
CA GLN A 203 -32.38 58.84 -28.30
C GLN A 203 -31.92 59.64 -29.53
N GLY A 204 -31.47 58.93 -30.57
CA GLY A 204 -31.98 59.20 -31.91
C GLY A 204 -31.04 59.74 -33.00
N LYS A 205 -31.26 59.17 -34.20
CA LYS A 205 -31.06 59.69 -35.57
C LYS A 205 -29.73 59.44 -36.32
N ASN A 206 -29.89 58.63 -37.39
CA ASN A 206 -29.34 58.75 -38.75
C ASN A 206 -28.09 57.95 -39.25
N ASP A 207 -28.35 57.24 -40.36
CA ASP A 207 -27.57 57.03 -41.61
C ASP A 207 -26.30 56.13 -41.75
N LYS A 208 -26.52 55.00 -42.47
CA LYS A 208 -25.87 54.49 -43.73
C LYS A 208 -24.32 54.29 -43.91
N LEU A 209 -23.99 53.09 -44.45
CA LEU A 209 -23.05 52.72 -45.58
C LEU A 209 -21.61 52.11 -45.39
N ASN A 210 -21.40 50.95 -46.06
CA ASN A 210 -20.23 50.44 -46.87
C ASN A 210 -19.10 49.46 -46.36
N LYS A 211 -18.33 48.86 -47.31
CA LYS A 211 -17.65 47.51 -47.31
C LYS A 211 -16.13 47.46 -47.75
N ARG A 212 -15.43 46.29 -47.56
CA ARG A 212 -14.14 45.69 -48.15
C ARG A 212 -12.96 45.50 -47.14
N GLY A 213 -11.91 44.62 -47.27
CA GLY A 213 -11.61 43.40 -48.08
C GLY A 213 -10.11 43.14 -48.45
N VAL A 214 -9.41 42.02 -48.07
CA VAL A 214 -7.94 41.71 -48.33
C VAL A 214 -7.55 40.18 -48.41
N PRO A 215 -6.52 39.71 -49.20
CA PRO A 215 -6.07 38.27 -49.31
C PRO A 215 -4.53 37.91 -49.31
N GLY A 216 -4.16 36.60 -49.12
CA GLY A 216 -3.04 35.88 -49.83
C GLY A 216 -1.69 35.47 -49.15
N GLN A 217 -1.18 34.22 -49.32
CA GLN A 217 0.16 33.71 -48.88
C GLN A 217 0.68 32.46 -49.67
N CYS A 218 2.01 32.20 -49.78
CA CYS A 218 2.66 31.15 -50.65
C CYS A 218 3.69 30.21 -49.95
N THR A 219 4.08 29.08 -50.58
CA THR A 219 5.10 28.08 -50.10
C THR A 219 5.91 27.36 -51.21
N PHE A 220 7.12 26.85 -50.92
CA PHE A 220 8.11 26.30 -51.89
C PHE A 220 8.71 24.91 -51.48
N LYS A 221 9.20 24.09 -52.44
CA LYS A 221 9.94 22.80 -52.22
C LYS A 221 10.92 22.45 -53.38
N PRO A 222 12.16 21.97 -53.12
CA PRO A 222 13.12 21.53 -54.16
C PRO A 222 13.22 19.99 -54.36
N LYS A 223 13.91 19.55 -55.44
CA LYS A 223 14.22 18.14 -55.79
C LYS A 223 15.74 17.89 -55.81
N LEU A 224 16.20 16.64 -55.60
CA LEU A 224 17.63 16.26 -55.63
C LEU A 224 18.14 15.79 -57.01
N ASN A 225 19.48 15.79 -57.17
CA ASN A 225 20.24 15.53 -58.40
C ASN A 225 20.59 14.03 -58.60
N PRO A 226 20.44 13.45 -59.82
CA PRO A 226 20.78 12.06 -60.12
C PRO A 226 22.20 11.59 -59.74
N THR A 227 23.24 12.43 -59.79
CA THR A 227 24.62 12.00 -59.44
C THR A 227 24.73 11.51 -57.99
N SER A 228 23.85 11.99 -57.09
CA SER A 228 23.80 11.55 -55.69
C SER A 228 23.16 10.17 -55.51
N LEU A 229 22.42 9.65 -56.50
CA LEU A 229 21.85 8.29 -56.44
C LEU A 229 22.91 7.23 -56.80
N GLU A 230 23.68 7.48 -57.86
CA GLU A 230 24.68 6.54 -58.39
C GLU A 230 25.81 6.24 -57.38
N ILE A 231 26.21 7.24 -56.58
CA ILE A 231 27.19 7.07 -55.49
C ILE A 231 26.65 6.16 -54.38
N VAL A 232 25.35 6.24 -54.06
CA VAL A 232 24.74 5.43 -53.00
C VAL A 232 24.69 3.96 -53.41
N GLU A 233 24.29 3.64 -54.64
CA GLU A 233 24.26 2.27 -55.14
C GLU A 233 25.66 1.64 -55.14
N ARG A 234 26.67 2.37 -55.63
CA ARG A 234 28.05 1.86 -55.74
C ARG A 234 28.75 1.66 -54.40
N THR A 235 28.37 2.40 -53.36
CA THR A 235 29.01 2.33 -52.03
C THR A 235 28.35 1.31 -51.10
N PHE A 236 27.06 0.99 -51.31
CA PHE A 236 26.29 0.13 -50.40
C PHE A 236 25.77 -1.18 -51.03
N GLY A 237 25.92 -1.37 -52.34
CA GLY A 237 25.22 -2.40 -53.13
C GLY A 237 25.35 -3.87 -52.68
N ASP A 238 26.46 -4.29 -52.07
CA ASP A 238 26.62 -5.65 -51.50
C ASP A 238 26.92 -5.62 -49.99
N SER A 239 26.55 -4.53 -49.32
CA SER A 239 26.61 -4.46 -47.85
C SER A 239 25.49 -5.30 -47.22
N ASP A 240 25.78 -5.92 -46.08
CA ASP A 240 24.80 -6.66 -45.28
C ASP A 240 23.59 -5.78 -44.86
N ILE A 241 23.78 -4.45 -44.83
CA ILE A 241 22.73 -3.44 -44.63
C ILE A 241 21.78 -3.39 -45.82
N HIS A 242 22.28 -3.41 -47.05
CA HIS A 242 21.45 -3.41 -48.26
C HIS A 242 20.67 -4.73 -48.40
N ARG A 243 21.30 -5.87 -48.10
CA ARG A 243 20.62 -7.17 -48.06
C ARG A 243 19.49 -7.22 -47.00
N ARG A 244 19.70 -6.59 -45.83
CA ARG A 244 18.63 -6.38 -44.83
C ARG A 244 17.55 -5.43 -45.31
N PHE A 245 17.90 -4.36 -46.05
CA PHE A 245 16.93 -3.41 -46.58
C PHE A 245 16.02 -4.04 -47.64
N GLU A 246 16.59 -4.78 -48.59
CA GLU A 246 15.82 -5.54 -49.59
C GLU A 246 14.99 -6.68 -48.95
N SER A 247 15.51 -7.36 -47.93
CA SER A 247 14.70 -8.31 -47.14
C SER A 247 13.50 -7.63 -46.45
N GLN A 248 13.70 -6.44 -45.87
CA GLN A 248 12.61 -5.65 -45.30
C GLN A 248 11.62 -5.15 -46.36
N LYS A 249 12.10 -4.77 -47.55
CA LYS A 249 11.29 -4.34 -48.69
C LYS A 249 10.44 -5.49 -49.23
N ALA A 250 11.03 -6.67 -49.47
CA ALA A 250 10.30 -7.88 -49.84
C ALA A 250 9.27 -8.29 -48.77
N THR A 251 9.59 -8.14 -47.48
CA THR A 251 8.63 -8.38 -46.39
C THR A 251 7.48 -7.37 -46.40
N LYS A 252 7.76 -6.08 -46.68
CA LYS A 252 6.73 -5.04 -46.83
C LYS A 252 5.88 -5.26 -48.07
N GLU A 253 6.45 -5.67 -49.20
CA GLU A 253 5.72 -6.00 -50.43
C GLU A 253 4.85 -7.24 -50.25
N LYS A 254 5.31 -8.27 -49.53
CA LYS A 254 4.48 -9.43 -49.17
C LYS A 254 3.28 -9.00 -48.31
N LYS A 255 3.52 -8.19 -47.27
CA LYS A 255 2.44 -7.61 -46.44
C LYS A 255 1.49 -6.72 -47.24
N LEU A 256 2.00 -5.95 -48.21
CA LEU A 256 1.18 -5.11 -49.07
C LEU A 256 0.29 -5.95 -50.00
N LYS A 257 0.81 -7.03 -50.58
CA LYS A 257 0.02 -7.99 -51.38
C LYS A 257 -1.02 -8.74 -50.54
N GLU A 258 -0.68 -9.06 -49.29
CA GLU A 258 -1.59 -9.68 -48.33
C GLU A 258 -2.74 -8.72 -47.92
N LEU A 259 -2.42 -7.45 -47.66
CA LEU A 259 -3.41 -6.38 -47.44
C LEU A 259 -4.27 -6.12 -48.68
N GLN A 260 -3.68 -6.10 -49.89
CA GLN A 260 -4.43 -6.00 -51.15
C GLN A 260 -5.37 -7.19 -51.36
N LYS A 261 -4.95 -8.40 -50.95
CA LYS A 261 -5.80 -9.59 -51.01
C LYS A 261 -6.97 -9.50 -50.02
N MET A 262 -6.75 -8.98 -48.81
CA MET A 262 -7.83 -8.68 -47.85
C MET A 262 -8.81 -7.66 -48.44
N LEU A 263 -8.29 -6.51 -48.94
CA LEU A 263 -9.10 -5.47 -49.58
C LEU A 263 -9.91 -5.97 -50.79
N SER A 264 -9.43 -6.98 -51.52
CA SER A 264 -10.16 -7.57 -52.65
C SER A 264 -11.29 -8.54 -52.26
N ALA A 265 -11.41 -8.90 -50.99
CA ALA A 265 -12.52 -9.72 -50.48
C ALA A 265 -13.68 -8.88 -49.92
N ASP A 266 -13.49 -7.56 -49.78
CA ASP A 266 -14.38 -6.69 -49.00
C ASP A 266 -15.70 -6.34 -49.73
N ASP A 267 -15.77 -6.31 -51.06
CA ASP A 267 -16.98 -5.86 -51.78
C ASP A 267 -18.26 -6.64 -51.40
N LYS A 268 -18.14 -7.94 -51.10
CA LYS A 268 -19.28 -8.74 -50.60
C LYS A 268 -19.58 -8.46 -49.13
N THR A 269 -18.56 -8.25 -48.29
CA THR A 269 -18.75 -7.96 -46.87
C THR A 269 -19.32 -6.55 -46.67
N GLU A 270 -18.98 -5.57 -47.52
CA GLU A 270 -19.55 -4.23 -47.48
C GLU A 270 -21.06 -4.25 -47.79
N ALA A 271 -21.51 -5.08 -48.75
CA ALA A 271 -22.93 -5.24 -49.04
C ALA A 271 -23.71 -5.84 -47.83
N GLU A 272 -23.20 -6.92 -47.23
CA GLU A 272 -23.79 -7.56 -46.05
C GLU A 272 -23.78 -6.63 -44.82
N LEU A 273 -22.69 -5.91 -44.60
CA LEU A 273 -22.58 -4.91 -43.53
C LEU A 273 -23.56 -3.74 -43.77
N ARG A 274 -23.69 -3.28 -45.01
CA ARG A 274 -24.64 -2.22 -45.38
C ARG A 274 -26.09 -2.65 -45.12
N GLU A 275 -26.46 -3.87 -45.50
CA GLU A 275 -27.79 -4.42 -45.18
C GLU A 275 -28.03 -4.45 -43.65
N LYS A 276 -27.05 -4.94 -42.89
CA LYS A 276 -27.09 -4.98 -41.42
C LYS A 276 -27.23 -3.59 -40.79
N TYR A 277 -26.54 -2.57 -41.31
CA TYR A 277 -26.67 -1.19 -40.82
C TYR A 277 -28.04 -0.59 -41.16
N MET A 278 -28.55 -0.80 -42.38
CA MET A 278 -29.88 -0.31 -42.78
C MET A 278 -30.98 -0.94 -41.91
N LYS A 279 -30.92 -2.25 -41.68
CA LYS A 279 -31.83 -2.96 -40.78
C LYS A 279 -31.80 -2.39 -39.36
N TYR A 280 -30.62 -2.10 -38.81
CA TYR A 280 -30.52 -1.45 -37.49
C TYR A 280 -31.14 -0.05 -37.47
N PHE A 281 -30.92 0.79 -38.48
CA PHE A 281 -31.54 2.12 -38.53
C PHE A 281 -33.06 2.07 -38.66
N GLN A 282 -33.59 1.09 -39.42
CA GLN A 282 -35.02 0.84 -39.52
C GLN A 282 -35.61 0.37 -38.19
N GLU A 283 -35.00 -0.62 -37.53
CA GLU A 283 -35.50 -1.22 -36.29
C GLU A 283 -35.29 -0.38 -35.02
N LYS A 284 -34.24 0.46 -34.96
CA LYS A 284 -33.83 1.20 -33.75
C LYS A 284 -33.97 2.70 -33.81
N LEU A 285 -33.87 3.30 -35.00
CA LEU A 285 -33.98 4.75 -35.17
C LEU A 285 -35.27 5.17 -35.91
N GLU A 286 -36.09 4.20 -36.32
CA GLU A 286 -37.31 4.39 -37.13
C GLU A 286 -37.03 5.17 -38.42
N TRP A 287 -35.87 4.91 -39.05
CA TRP A 287 -35.50 5.55 -40.31
C TRP A 287 -36.04 4.75 -41.49
N ASP A 288 -36.75 5.43 -42.39
CA ASP A 288 -37.06 4.89 -43.71
C ASP A 288 -35.77 4.81 -44.53
N THR A 289 -35.29 3.59 -44.75
CA THR A 289 -34.09 3.29 -45.55
C THR A 289 -34.42 2.87 -46.97
N SER A 290 -35.68 2.91 -47.41
CA SER A 290 -36.12 2.46 -48.75
C SER A 290 -35.44 3.22 -49.89
N SER A 291 -35.14 4.50 -49.68
CA SER A 291 -34.39 5.37 -50.59
C SER A 291 -32.93 5.60 -50.13
N GLY A 292 -32.45 4.80 -49.18
CA GLY A 292 -31.24 5.05 -48.40
C GLY A 292 -31.48 6.02 -47.24
N VAL A 293 -30.45 6.22 -46.40
CA VAL A 293 -30.53 7.17 -45.28
C VAL A 293 -30.49 8.60 -45.83
N GLN A 294 -31.49 9.40 -45.51
CA GLN A 294 -31.53 10.83 -45.86
C GLN A 294 -30.55 11.64 -45.00
N GLU A 295 -29.80 12.57 -45.61
CA GLU A 295 -28.86 13.45 -44.89
C GLU A 295 -29.56 14.27 -43.78
N SER A 296 -30.82 14.65 -43.99
CA SER A 296 -31.67 15.33 -42.99
C SER A 296 -31.86 14.54 -41.69
N LYS A 297 -31.94 13.20 -41.76
CA LYS A 297 -32.04 12.32 -40.59
C LYS A 297 -30.72 12.22 -39.85
N VAL A 298 -29.60 12.19 -40.58
CA VAL A 298 -28.25 12.25 -40.01
C VAL A 298 -28.02 13.58 -39.29
N ASP A 299 -28.37 14.71 -39.91
CA ASP A 299 -28.21 16.02 -39.27
C ASP A 299 -29.15 16.20 -38.07
N SER A 300 -30.37 15.64 -38.10
CA SER A 300 -31.24 15.58 -36.93
C SER A 300 -30.60 14.80 -35.77
N PHE A 301 -30.06 13.60 -36.05
CA PHE A 301 -29.34 12.79 -35.06
C PHE A 301 -28.10 13.49 -34.50
N LEU A 302 -27.28 14.09 -35.35
CA LEU A 302 -26.05 14.79 -34.94
C LEU A 302 -26.33 16.14 -34.27
N SER A 303 -27.56 16.66 -34.36
CA SER A 303 -28.00 17.87 -33.65
C SER A 303 -28.64 17.55 -32.29
N ASN A 304 -29.24 16.38 -32.13
CA ASN A 304 -29.73 15.90 -30.83
C ASN A 304 -29.50 14.38 -30.65
N PRO A 305 -28.27 13.93 -30.34
CA PRO A 305 -27.97 12.51 -30.11
C PRO A 305 -28.74 11.91 -28.92
N ALA A 306 -29.05 12.74 -27.91
CA ALA A 306 -29.77 12.34 -26.71
C ALA A 306 -31.21 11.88 -27.00
N ALA A 307 -31.86 12.39 -28.06
CA ALA A 307 -33.17 11.91 -28.50
C ALA A 307 -33.17 10.42 -28.93
N TYR A 308 -32.00 9.86 -29.21
CA TYR A 308 -31.79 8.47 -29.63
C TYR A 308 -31.10 7.64 -28.53
N ASN A 309 -31.04 8.13 -27.29
CA ASN A 309 -30.29 7.53 -26.17
C ASN A 309 -28.78 7.34 -26.48
N VAL A 310 -28.17 8.21 -27.30
CA VAL A 310 -26.74 8.16 -27.61
C VAL A 310 -26.02 9.38 -27.07
N GLU A 311 -25.02 9.16 -26.21
CA GLU A 311 -24.11 10.23 -25.77
C GLU A 311 -22.93 10.36 -26.75
N LEU A 312 -22.87 11.49 -27.46
CA LEU A 312 -21.76 11.82 -28.36
C LEU A 312 -21.06 13.12 -27.92
N THR A 313 -19.73 13.06 -27.82
CA THR A 313 -18.92 14.26 -27.59
C THR A 313 -18.85 15.15 -28.84
N ASP A 314 -18.65 16.45 -28.67
CA ASP A 314 -18.42 17.42 -29.77
C ASP A 314 -17.30 17.00 -30.73
N LYS A 315 -16.33 16.20 -30.27
CA LYS A 315 -15.25 15.67 -31.11
C LYS A 315 -15.77 14.55 -32.02
N GLN A 316 -16.58 13.64 -31.50
CA GLN A 316 -17.24 12.60 -32.29
C GLN A 316 -18.25 13.20 -33.27
N ILE A 317 -19.10 14.14 -32.83
CA ILE A 317 -20.06 14.84 -33.73
C ILE A 317 -19.32 15.52 -34.89
N ARG A 318 -18.24 16.26 -34.61
CA ARG A 318 -17.41 16.88 -35.66
C ARG A 318 -16.66 15.87 -36.53
N HIS A 319 -16.34 14.69 -36.02
CA HIS A 319 -15.74 13.63 -36.82
C HIS A 319 -16.78 13.02 -37.78
N ILE A 320 -17.96 12.65 -37.29
CA ILE A 320 -19.05 12.07 -38.09
C ILE A 320 -19.54 13.06 -39.16
N ARG A 321 -19.63 14.37 -38.85
CA ARG A 321 -19.95 15.42 -39.85
C ARG A 321 -18.89 15.61 -40.96
N ARG A 322 -17.66 15.11 -40.78
CA ARG A 322 -16.61 15.14 -41.83
C ARG A 322 -16.66 13.91 -42.74
N LEU A 323 -17.24 12.82 -42.27
CA LEU A 323 -17.51 11.63 -43.06
C LEU A 323 -18.73 11.89 -43.95
N LYS A 324 -18.79 11.23 -45.11
CA LYS A 324 -19.93 11.26 -46.04
C LYS A 324 -20.20 9.85 -46.55
N GLY A 325 -21.47 9.52 -46.83
CA GLY A 325 -21.86 8.20 -47.32
C GLY A 325 -21.58 7.08 -46.32
N ALA A 326 -21.18 5.90 -46.79
CA ALA A 326 -21.05 4.69 -45.97
C ALA A 326 -20.23 4.86 -44.67
N PRO A 327 -19.04 5.50 -44.65
CA PRO A 327 -18.29 5.74 -43.42
C PRO A 327 -19.05 6.54 -42.34
N GLN A 328 -19.93 7.46 -42.75
CA GLN A 328 -20.74 8.25 -41.83
C GLN A 328 -21.77 7.37 -41.12
N TYR A 329 -22.44 6.49 -41.87
CA TYR A 329 -23.40 5.52 -41.35
C TYR A 329 -22.75 4.51 -40.41
N VAL A 330 -21.58 3.96 -40.80
CA VAL A 330 -20.77 3.07 -39.94
C VAL A 330 -20.46 3.72 -38.59
N ALA A 331 -20.03 4.99 -38.60
CA ALA A 331 -19.68 5.71 -37.37
C ALA A 331 -20.90 5.98 -36.46
N ILE A 332 -22.08 6.25 -37.03
CA ILE A 332 -23.35 6.39 -36.29
C ILE A 332 -23.75 5.04 -35.67
N TYR A 333 -23.75 3.97 -36.46
CA TYR A 333 -24.09 2.62 -35.99
C TYR A 333 -23.22 2.17 -34.79
N HIS A 334 -21.90 2.39 -34.87
CA HIS A 334 -21.01 2.07 -33.75
C HIS A 334 -21.27 2.92 -32.50
N ALA A 335 -21.64 4.20 -32.65
CA ALA A 335 -22.01 5.03 -31.51
C ALA A 335 -23.24 4.50 -30.79
N CYS A 336 -24.29 4.12 -31.53
CA CYS A 336 -25.50 3.55 -30.95
C CYS A 336 -25.22 2.22 -30.24
N LEU A 337 -24.45 1.30 -30.86
CA LEU A 337 -24.06 0.02 -30.23
C LEU A 337 -23.28 0.19 -28.91
N ILE A 338 -22.40 1.19 -28.84
CA ILE A 338 -21.64 1.48 -27.61
C ILE A 338 -22.60 1.97 -26.52
N SER A 339 -23.56 2.83 -26.86
CA SER A 339 -24.59 3.30 -25.91
C SER A 339 -25.46 2.13 -25.39
N ASP A 340 -25.98 1.29 -26.30
CA ASP A 340 -26.76 0.09 -25.98
C ASP A 340 -26.00 -0.88 -25.04
N PHE A 341 -24.68 -0.97 -25.17
CA PHE A 341 -23.84 -1.78 -24.30
C PHE A 341 -23.66 -1.15 -22.90
N LEU A 342 -23.37 0.15 -22.85
CA LEU A 342 -23.20 0.88 -21.59
C LEU A 342 -24.50 0.89 -20.76
N GLN A 343 -25.65 1.13 -21.39
CA GLN A 343 -26.95 1.15 -20.72
C GLN A 343 -27.31 -0.21 -20.09
N ARG A 344 -27.04 -1.32 -20.80
CA ARG A 344 -27.24 -2.68 -20.26
C ARG A 344 -26.35 -2.99 -19.06
N ASN A 345 -25.08 -2.58 -19.12
CA ASN A 345 -24.15 -2.78 -17.99
C ASN A 345 -24.53 -1.91 -16.79
N TRP A 346 -24.96 -0.67 -17.00
CA TRP A 346 -25.44 0.22 -15.95
C TRP A 346 -26.69 -0.34 -15.26
N LEU A 347 -27.67 -0.83 -16.03
CA LEU A 347 -28.88 -1.45 -15.47
C LEU A 347 -28.56 -2.72 -14.67
N LYS A 348 -27.62 -3.55 -15.16
CA LYS A 348 -27.13 -4.72 -14.41
C LYS A 348 -26.49 -4.31 -13.07
N ALA A 349 -25.60 -3.32 -13.09
CA ALA A 349 -24.95 -2.81 -11.87
C ALA A 349 -25.96 -2.20 -10.88
N ALA A 350 -26.97 -1.48 -11.36
CA ALA A 350 -28.04 -0.93 -10.53
C ALA A 350 -28.87 -2.04 -9.85
N ASN A 351 -29.23 -3.10 -10.58
CA ASN A 351 -29.95 -4.25 -10.04
C ASN A 351 -29.12 -5.03 -9.01
N GLU A 352 -27.82 -5.25 -9.27
CA GLU A 352 -26.90 -5.86 -8.30
C GLU A 352 -26.74 -5.01 -7.03
N ALA A 353 -26.66 -3.68 -7.16
CA ALA A 353 -26.60 -2.77 -6.02
C ALA A 353 -27.89 -2.82 -5.19
N LYS A 354 -29.06 -2.88 -5.86
CA LYS A 354 -30.36 -3.04 -5.20
C LYS A 354 -30.43 -4.34 -4.41
N ALA A 355 -30.10 -5.48 -5.03
CA ALA A 355 -30.09 -6.80 -4.38
C ALA A 355 -29.11 -6.84 -3.18
N LYS A 356 -27.92 -6.24 -3.30
CA LYS A 356 -26.97 -6.08 -2.18
C LYS A 356 -27.54 -5.23 -1.04
N SER A 357 -28.31 -4.18 -1.35
CA SER A 357 -28.94 -3.33 -0.33
C SER A 357 -30.08 -4.05 0.41
N GLU A 358 -30.92 -4.81 -0.30
CA GLU A 358 -32.02 -5.60 0.25
C GLU A 358 -31.49 -6.72 1.16
N ASN A 359 -30.48 -7.48 0.71
CA ASN A 359 -29.79 -8.49 1.53
C ASN A 359 -29.10 -7.86 2.76
N LYS A 360 -28.49 -6.68 2.63
CA LYS A 360 -27.85 -6.00 3.76
C LYS A 360 -28.88 -5.56 4.80
N GLN A 361 -30.05 -5.05 4.39
CA GLN A 361 -31.13 -4.69 5.32
C GLN A 361 -31.67 -5.93 6.07
N ALA A 362 -31.85 -7.06 5.39
CA ALA A 362 -32.23 -8.32 6.03
C ALA A 362 -31.19 -8.84 7.03
N ALA A 363 -29.89 -8.76 6.70
CA ALA A 363 -28.80 -9.22 7.56
C ALA A 363 -28.54 -8.32 8.78
N THR A 364 -28.81 -7.01 8.69
CA THR A 364 -28.49 -6.05 9.77
C THR A 364 -29.42 -6.18 10.99
N LEU A 365 -30.55 -6.89 10.89
CA LEU A 365 -31.55 -6.96 11.96
C LEU A 365 -31.24 -7.94 13.11
N LYS A 366 -30.15 -8.73 13.05
CA LYS A 366 -29.92 -9.84 14.02
C LYS A 366 -28.50 -10.04 14.56
N GLN A 367 -27.48 -9.28 14.12
CA GLN A 367 -26.13 -9.41 14.69
C GLN A 367 -25.77 -8.20 15.55
N PRO A 368 -25.39 -8.39 16.84
CA PRO A 368 -24.91 -7.30 17.68
C PRO A 368 -23.62 -6.72 17.10
N ASN A 369 -23.44 -5.40 17.19
CA ASN A 369 -22.22 -4.73 16.72
C ASN A 369 -21.00 -5.30 17.46
N LYS A 370 -19.81 -5.30 16.85
CA LYS A 370 -18.56 -5.75 17.49
C LYS A 370 -18.31 -5.07 18.84
N LEU A 371 -18.71 -3.79 18.98
CA LEU A 371 -18.70 -3.07 20.25
C LEU A 371 -19.67 -3.67 21.28
N ASP A 372 -20.90 -3.99 20.87
CA ASP A 372 -21.89 -4.59 21.77
C ASP A 372 -21.44 -5.96 22.26
N LYS A 373 -20.88 -6.79 21.37
CA LYS A 373 -20.25 -8.07 21.71
C LYS A 373 -19.15 -7.89 22.77
N TYR A 374 -18.26 -6.91 22.62
CA TYR A 374 -17.22 -6.62 23.62
C TYR A 374 -17.80 -6.27 25.01
N PHE A 375 -18.80 -5.39 25.08
CA PHE A 375 -19.41 -5.01 26.37
C PHE A 375 -20.18 -6.19 27.00
N ILE A 376 -20.92 -6.96 26.19
CA ILE A 376 -21.61 -8.19 26.60
C ILE A 376 -20.62 -9.20 27.17
N GLU A 377 -19.51 -9.47 26.49
CA GLU A 377 -18.50 -10.44 26.93
C GLU A 377 -17.72 -9.96 28.17
N ARG A 378 -17.24 -8.71 28.18
CA ARG A 378 -16.39 -8.20 29.26
C ARG A 378 -17.16 -7.96 30.56
N PHE A 379 -18.40 -7.47 30.48
CA PHE A 379 -19.21 -7.13 31.66
C PHE A 379 -20.35 -8.12 31.94
N LYS A 380 -20.45 -9.20 31.16
CA LYS A 380 -21.50 -10.24 31.25
C LYS A 380 -22.93 -9.67 31.16
N TRP A 381 -23.10 -8.60 30.38
CA TRP A 381 -24.40 -7.95 30.17
C TRP A 381 -25.25 -8.74 29.18
N LYS A 382 -26.58 -8.73 29.34
CA LYS A 382 -27.51 -9.32 28.36
C LYS A 382 -27.64 -8.48 27.09
N GLU A 383 -27.57 -7.16 27.26
CA GLU A 383 -27.67 -6.16 26.19
C GLU A 383 -26.94 -4.87 26.63
N VAL A 384 -26.60 -4.01 25.66
CA VAL A 384 -25.86 -2.77 25.89
C VAL A 384 -26.76 -1.57 25.61
N ASN A 385 -27.57 -1.21 26.60
CA ASN A 385 -28.43 -0.03 26.58
C ASN A 385 -27.75 1.18 27.26
N ASN A 386 -28.35 2.37 27.17
CA ASN A 386 -27.74 3.59 27.72
C ASN A 386 -27.60 3.55 29.25
N GLY A 387 -28.59 3.00 29.96
CA GLY A 387 -28.55 2.87 31.42
C GLY A 387 -27.34 2.08 31.91
N ARG A 388 -27.01 0.95 31.26
CA ARG A 388 -25.80 0.17 31.58
C ARG A 388 -24.49 0.92 31.35
N LEU A 389 -24.44 1.82 30.37
CA LEU A 389 -23.25 2.64 30.12
C LEU A 389 -23.12 3.73 31.18
N ASP A 390 -24.23 4.33 31.60
CA ASP A 390 -24.23 5.33 32.67
C ASP A 390 -23.93 4.68 34.04
N ASP A 391 -24.48 3.49 34.35
CA ASP A 391 -24.08 2.64 35.49
C ASP A 391 -22.55 2.43 35.54
N LEU A 392 -21.93 2.16 34.38
CA LEU A 392 -20.48 1.92 34.26
C LEU A 392 -19.67 3.20 34.48
N LEU A 393 -20.16 4.37 34.02
CA LEU A 393 -19.52 5.66 34.27
C LEU A 393 -19.59 6.07 35.74
N ASP A 394 -20.74 5.86 36.37
CA ASP A 394 -20.97 6.16 37.78
C ASP A 394 -20.14 5.25 38.69
N ASN A 395 -19.94 3.99 38.29
CA ASN A 395 -19.07 3.02 38.97
C ASN A 395 -17.68 2.90 38.33
N SER A 396 -17.21 3.92 37.59
CA SER A 396 -15.98 3.88 36.80
C SER A 396 -14.75 3.38 37.58
N LYS A 397 -14.57 3.84 38.82
CA LYS A 397 -13.49 3.36 39.73
C LYS A 397 -13.54 1.85 39.99
N ALA A 398 -14.72 1.24 40.12
CA ALA A 398 -14.87 -0.19 40.34
C ALA A 398 -14.54 -1.03 39.09
N TYR A 399 -14.55 -0.41 37.91
CA TYR A 399 -14.19 -1.03 36.64
C TYR A 399 -12.76 -0.71 36.17
N GLU A 400 -11.90 -0.23 37.08
CA GLU A 400 -10.54 0.23 36.77
C GLU A 400 -10.55 1.28 35.64
N LEU A 401 -11.48 2.23 35.71
CA LEU A 401 -11.62 3.32 34.74
C LEU A 401 -11.42 4.68 35.45
N GLU A 402 -10.23 5.26 35.30
CA GLU A 402 -9.83 6.55 35.85
C GLU A 402 -10.13 7.67 34.85
N LEU A 403 -11.31 8.27 34.98
CA LEU A 403 -11.72 9.44 34.21
C LEU A 403 -11.79 10.68 35.11
N SER A 404 -11.35 11.82 34.57
CA SER A 404 -11.59 13.12 35.20
C SER A 404 -13.09 13.47 35.16
N GLU A 405 -13.53 14.32 36.09
CA GLU A 405 -14.94 14.77 36.14
C GLU A 405 -15.39 15.42 34.83
N GLN A 406 -14.49 16.15 34.15
CA GLN A 406 -14.76 16.74 32.84
C GLN A 406 -14.99 15.67 31.75
N GLN A 407 -14.24 14.56 31.77
CA GLN A 407 -14.45 13.44 30.84
C GLN A 407 -15.74 12.68 31.15
N LEU A 408 -16.08 12.48 32.43
CA LEU A 408 -17.37 11.87 32.83
C LEU A 408 -18.55 12.73 32.37
N ALA A 409 -18.49 14.05 32.59
CA ALA A 409 -19.50 14.99 32.10
C ALA A 409 -19.60 14.99 30.56
N HIS A 410 -18.46 14.94 29.85
CA HIS A 410 -18.46 14.82 28.39
C HIS A 410 -19.11 13.51 27.92
N PHE A 411 -18.74 12.36 28.51
CA PHE A 411 -19.24 11.05 28.10
C PHE A 411 -20.75 10.90 28.34
N ARG A 412 -21.29 11.40 29.47
CA ARG A 412 -22.74 11.38 29.75
C ARG A 412 -23.57 12.07 28.66
N ASN A 413 -23.04 13.16 28.08
CA ASN A 413 -23.70 13.95 27.03
C ASN A 413 -23.57 13.37 25.61
N LEU A 414 -22.86 12.25 25.41
CA LEU A 414 -22.74 11.61 24.10
C LEU A 414 -23.94 10.71 23.77
N GLU A 415 -24.36 10.71 22.50
CA GLU A 415 -25.29 9.72 21.96
C GLU A 415 -24.77 8.28 22.20
N VAL A 416 -25.68 7.33 22.43
CA VAL A 416 -25.36 5.95 22.84
C VAL A 416 -24.24 5.30 22.02
N SER A 417 -24.25 5.43 20.69
CA SER A 417 -23.19 4.86 19.82
C SER A 417 -21.82 5.50 20.07
N LYS A 418 -21.77 6.83 20.21
CA LYS A 418 -20.55 7.60 20.52
C LYS A 418 -20.07 7.33 21.94
N LYS A 419 -20.98 7.25 22.91
CA LYS A 419 -20.73 6.89 24.32
C LYS A 419 -20.08 5.51 24.42
N LYS A 420 -20.63 4.49 23.75
CA LYS A 420 -20.03 3.13 23.65
C LYS A 420 -18.59 3.18 23.15
N HIS A 421 -18.34 3.92 22.06
CA HIS A 421 -17.01 3.98 21.46
C HIS A 421 -15.99 4.73 22.34
N ALA A 422 -16.39 5.83 22.97
CA ALA A 422 -15.53 6.61 23.86
C ALA A 422 -15.15 5.83 25.13
N ILE A 423 -16.11 5.13 25.75
CA ILE A 423 -15.86 4.23 26.89
C ILE A 423 -14.93 3.07 26.49
N PHE A 424 -15.15 2.47 25.32
CA PHE A 424 -14.30 1.39 24.80
C PHE A 424 -12.85 1.84 24.61
N GLN A 425 -12.62 3.01 24.00
CA GLN A 425 -11.28 3.57 23.84
C GLN A 425 -10.61 3.82 25.19
N ALA A 426 -11.31 4.43 26.14
CA ALA A 426 -10.77 4.71 27.47
C ALA A 426 -10.35 3.43 28.22
N LEU A 427 -11.19 2.38 28.18
CA LEU A 427 -10.87 1.05 28.74
C LEU A 427 -9.64 0.40 28.07
N GLN A 428 -9.47 0.54 26.76
CA GLN A 428 -8.29 0.05 26.06
C GLN A 428 -7.03 0.82 26.44
N THR A 429 -7.09 2.15 26.48
CA THR A 429 -5.95 3.00 26.88
C THR A 429 -5.53 2.69 28.32
N GLN A 430 -6.47 2.54 29.26
CA GLN A 430 -6.14 2.21 30.64
C GLN A 430 -5.56 0.79 30.77
N SER A 431 -6.12 -0.19 30.06
CA SER A 431 -5.57 -1.55 30.01
C SER A 431 -4.12 -1.56 29.49
N PHE A 432 -3.78 -0.69 28.53
CA PHE A 432 -2.42 -0.52 28.03
C PHE A 432 -1.49 0.14 29.05
N LEU A 433 -1.93 1.23 29.70
CA LEU A 433 -1.15 1.92 30.74
C LEU A 433 -0.85 1.00 31.92
N MET A 434 -1.83 0.23 32.41
CA MET A 434 -1.66 -0.72 33.51
C MET A 434 -0.67 -1.84 33.17
N ARG A 435 -0.71 -2.37 31.94
CA ARG A 435 0.28 -3.37 31.48
C ARG A 435 1.70 -2.78 31.42
N ASN A 436 1.85 -1.57 30.91
CA ASN A 436 3.15 -0.90 30.83
C ASN A 436 3.71 -0.58 32.23
N ALA A 437 2.88 -0.08 33.14
CA ALA A 437 3.29 0.16 34.54
C ALA A 437 3.73 -1.14 35.24
N ALA A 438 3.01 -2.25 35.01
CA ALA A 438 3.38 -3.56 35.54
C ALA A 438 4.63 -4.18 34.88
N ASP A 439 4.94 -3.82 33.63
CA ASP A 439 6.20 -4.20 32.97
C ASP A 439 7.39 -3.37 33.49
N VAL A 440 7.23 -2.05 33.62
CA VAL A 440 8.25 -1.17 34.24
C VAL A 440 8.60 -1.65 35.65
N ARG A 441 7.61 -1.89 36.52
CA ARG A 441 7.85 -2.43 37.87
C ARG A 441 8.55 -3.78 37.85
N ARG A 442 8.25 -4.67 36.89
CA ARG A 442 8.95 -5.96 36.74
C ARG A 442 10.42 -5.77 36.35
N ARG A 443 10.72 -4.82 35.47
CA ARG A 443 12.11 -4.47 35.09
C ARG A 443 12.87 -3.85 36.25
N GLU A 444 12.25 -2.95 37.01
CA GLU A 444 12.83 -2.36 38.24
C GLU A 444 13.12 -3.44 39.30
N GLN A 445 12.18 -4.35 39.56
CA GLN A 445 12.40 -5.49 40.46
C GLN A 445 13.51 -6.44 39.97
N ALA A 446 13.59 -6.68 38.65
CA ALA A 446 14.67 -7.49 38.07
C ALA A 446 16.04 -6.81 38.22
N GLN A 447 16.10 -5.48 38.06
CA GLN A 447 17.32 -4.69 38.31
C GLN A 447 17.72 -4.73 39.78
N LEU A 448 16.78 -4.49 40.71
CA LEU A 448 17.05 -4.57 42.16
C LEU A 448 17.57 -5.96 42.55
N LYS A 449 16.94 -7.04 42.10
CA LYS A 449 17.44 -8.41 42.32
C LYS A 449 18.84 -8.64 41.73
N ALA A 450 19.15 -8.03 40.58
CA ALA A 450 20.49 -8.12 39.98
C ALA A 450 21.56 -7.35 40.77
N PHE A 451 21.18 -6.34 41.56
CA PHE A 451 22.06 -5.66 42.52
C PHE A 451 22.14 -6.37 43.88
N GLU A 452 21.07 -7.03 44.32
CA GLU A 452 21.02 -7.74 45.61
C GLU A 452 21.86 -9.01 45.64
N VAL A 453 22.13 -9.67 44.49
CA VAL A 453 23.02 -10.83 44.44
C VAL A 453 24.46 -10.37 44.69
N PRO A 454 25.06 -10.65 45.86
CA PRO A 454 26.43 -10.28 46.13
C PRO A 454 27.29 -11.29 45.37
N ARG A 455 27.77 -10.92 44.17
CA ARG A 455 28.76 -11.74 43.48
C ARG A 455 29.97 -11.84 44.41
N PRO A 456 30.38 -13.05 44.84
CA PRO A 456 31.52 -13.18 45.73
C PRO A 456 32.73 -12.56 45.03
N TYR A 457 33.39 -11.62 45.70
CA TYR A 457 34.60 -10.94 45.23
C TYR A 457 35.84 -11.86 45.31
N SER A 458 35.67 -13.14 44.94
CA SER A 458 36.73 -14.13 44.86
C SER A 458 37.49 -13.99 43.53
N ALA A 459 38.63 -13.33 43.60
CA ALA A 459 39.76 -13.49 42.67
C ALA A 459 39.51 -13.23 41.17
N VAL A 460 39.21 -11.98 40.80
CA VAL A 460 39.58 -11.42 39.48
C VAL A 460 40.65 -10.34 39.66
N SER A 461 41.86 -10.77 40.01
CA SER A 461 43.07 -9.93 40.08
C SER A 461 43.72 -9.69 38.71
N GLY A 462 43.14 -10.22 37.63
CA GLY A 462 43.59 -9.97 36.25
C GLY A 462 43.30 -8.54 35.79
N ARG A 463 44.32 -7.88 35.21
CA ARG A 463 44.29 -6.46 34.75
C ARG A 463 43.15 -6.09 33.78
N GLY A 464 42.44 -7.06 33.19
CA GLY A 464 41.31 -6.82 32.27
C GLY A 464 40.00 -6.39 32.94
N GLY A 465 39.74 -6.76 34.21
CA GLY A 465 38.43 -6.57 34.84
C GLY A 465 38.00 -5.10 35.00
N ARG A 466 38.95 -4.19 35.26
CA ARG A 466 38.66 -2.75 35.41
C ARG A 466 38.15 -2.09 34.12
N ASN A 467 38.53 -2.60 32.96
CA ASN A 467 38.10 -2.03 31.67
C ASN A 467 36.63 -2.34 31.39
N VAL A 468 36.12 -3.52 31.76
CA VAL A 468 34.71 -3.89 31.49
C VAL A 468 33.74 -2.99 32.26
N VAL A 469 34.00 -2.74 33.54
CA VAL A 469 33.16 -1.86 34.37
C VAL A 469 33.25 -0.40 33.90
N ARG A 470 34.46 0.09 33.56
CA ARG A 470 34.63 1.43 32.98
C ARG A 470 33.87 1.56 31.66
N SER A 471 34.04 0.65 30.71
CA SER A 471 33.34 0.67 29.41
C SER A 471 31.84 0.38 29.49
N PHE A 472 31.33 -0.08 30.64
CA PHE A 472 29.89 -0.12 30.92
C PHE A 472 29.38 1.25 31.39
N LEU A 473 30.04 1.84 32.39
CA LEU A 473 29.70 3.18 32.90
C LEU A 473 29.81 4.26 31.80
N GLU A 474 30.85 4.19 30.99
CA GLU A 474 31.10 5.10 29.86
C GLU A 474 30.00 5.02 28.80
N ARG A 475 29.54 3.80 28.47
CA ARG A 475 28.35 3.59 27.60
C ARG A 475 27.05 4.06 28.24
N TYR A 476 26.89 3.89 29.55
CA TYR A 476 25.72 4.36 30.28
C TYR A 476 25.63 5.90 30.29
N HIS A 477 26.75 6.58 30.54
CA HIS A 477 26.83 8.04 30.44
C HIS A 477 26.54 8.51 29.01
N GLN A 478 27.11 7.88 27.99
CA GLN A 478 26.88 8.23 26.59
C GLN A 478 25.40 8.07 26.15
N ASP A 479 24.70 7.03 26.61
CA ASP A 479 23.26 6.87 26.37
C ASP A 479 22.43 7.94 27.10
N MET A 480 22.80 8.28 28.34
CA MET A 480 22.14 9.36 29.10
C MET A 480 22.32 10.73 28.43
N GLU A 481 23.52 11.06 27.95
CA GLU A 481 23.79 12.27 27.15
C GLU A 481 22.98 12.26 25.85
N THR A 482 23.01 11.17 25.09
CA THR A 482 22.24 11.01 23.84
C THR A 482 20.74 11.21 24.07
N ARG A 483 20.20 10.76 25.21
CA ARG A 483 18.79 10.99 25.60
C ARG A 483 18.52 12.45 25.93
N GLN A 484 19.43 13.13 26.63
CA GLN A 484 19.31 14.58 26.90
C GLN A 484 19.38 15.41 25.61
N GLU A 485 20.29 15.07 24.68
CA GLU A 485 20.37 15.71 23.36
C GLU A 485 19.08 15.52 22.56
N ARG A 486 18.54 14.30 22.50
CA ARG A 486 17.26 14.02 21.82
C ARG A 486 16.10 14.79 22.46
N LYS A 487 16.06 14.87 23.80
CA LYS A 487 15.07 15.68 24.52
C LYS A 487 15.19 17.16 24.14
N LYS A 488 16.42 17.71 24.15
CA LYS A 488 16.69 19.10 23.78
C LYS A 488 16.29 19.38 22.33
N ALA A 489 16.69 18.54 21.38
CA ALA A 489 16.32 18.67 19.98
C ALA A 489 14.80 18.59 19.75
N LEU A 490 14.08 17.77 20.52
CA LEU A 490 12.61 17.74 20.50
C LEU A 490 12.00 19.03 21.04
N VAL A 491 12.49 19.55 22.18
CA VAL A 491 12.04 20.83 22.76
C VAL A 491 12.32 22.00 21.81
N ASP A 492 13.50 22.03 21.19
CA ASP A 492 13.87 23.07 20.22
C ASP A 492 13.02 23.00 18.95
N LYS A 493 12.66 21.79 18.49
CA LYS A 493 11.71 21.60 17.39
C LYS A 493 10.31 22.09 17.77
N VAL A 494 9.80 21.73 18.95
CA VAL A 494 8.47 22.17 19.42
C VAL A 494 8.44 23.70 19.59
N LYS A 495 9.48 24.32 20.16
CA LYS A 495 9.58 25.79 20.27
C LYS A 495 9.64 26.52 18.92
N LYS A 496 10.12 25.85 17.87
CA LYS A 496 10.12 26.37 16.49
C LYS A 496 8.73 26.31 15.85
N GLU A 497 7.91 25.36 16.26
CA GLU A 497 6.53 25.18 15.79
C GLU A 497 5.53 26.02 16.62
N ASP A 498 5.76 26.15 17.93
CA ASP A 498 5.02 27.03 18.86
C ASP A 498 5.99 27.82 19.77
N PRO A 499 6.20 29.13 19.51
CA PRO A 499 7.05 29.98 20.34
C PRO A 499 6.57 30.15 21.80
N ASN A 500 5.31 29.86 22.09
CA ASN A 500 4.74 29.97 23.45
C ASN A 500 4.91 28.66 24.26
N PHE A 501 5.50 27.61 23.69
CA PHE A 501 5.73 26.34 24.37
C PHE A 501 6.65 26.51 25.59
N LYS A 502 6.06 26.43 26.78
CA LYS A 502 6.77 26.32 28.06
C LYS A 502 6.97 24.85 28.39
N GLU A 503 8.22 24.42 28.51
CA GLU A 503 8.55 23.08 28.97
C GLU A 503 8.08 22.90 30.42
N CYS A 504 7.08 22.03 30.64
CA CYS A 504 6.67 21.62 31.97
C CYS A 504 7.77 20.80 32.64
N THR A 505 8.75 21.47 33.24
CA THR A 505 9.75 20.82 34.09
C THR A 505 9.06 20.27 35.33
N PHE A 506 8.80 18.97 35.34
CA PHE A 506 8.33 18.25 36.51
C PHE A 506 9.46 18.19 37.54
N ARG A 507 9.63 19.26 38.33
CA ARG A 507 10.47 19.23 39.53
C ARG A 507 9.72 18.41 40.58
N PRO A 508 10.25 17.27 41.07
CA PRO A 508 9.71 16.64 42.27
C PRO A 508 9.78 17.65 43.40
N ASN A 509 8.64 17.93 44.03
CA ASN A 509 8.53 18.98 45.04
C ASN A 509 9.09 18.48 46.39
N LEU A 510 10.43 18.37 46.47
CA LEU A 510 11.16 17.84 47.63
C LEU A 510 11.51 18.90 48.70
N HIS A 511 11.08 20.15 48.52
CA HIS A 511 11.28 21.24 49.50
C HIS A 511 9.95 21.92 49.84
N ALA A 512 9.07 21.17 50.50
CA ALA A 512 7.82 21.67 51.05
C ALA A 512 7.61 21.15 52.50
N ARG A 513 8.57 21.40 53.40
CA ARG A 513 8.37 21.37 54.87
C ARG A 513 9.50 22.00 55.70
N SER A 514 9.65 23.31 55.52
CA SER A 514 10.23 24.31 56.45
C SER A 514 9.89 25.66 55.80
N GLU A 515 9.12 26.58 56.37
CA GLU A 515 9.01 26.96 57.78
C GLU A 515 7.56 27.00 58.31
N SER A 516 7.42 26.91 59.64
CA SER A 516 6.26 27.41 60.37
C SER A 516 6.80 28.22 61.56
N PRO A 517 6.71 29.55 61.55
CA PRO A 517 7.36 30.42 62.54
C PRO A 517 6.48 30.65 63.77
N GLU A 518 6.03 29.56 64.42
CA GLU A 518 5.29 29.59 65.69
C GLU A 518 5.81 28.49 66.62
N LEU A 519 7.04 28.68 67.12
CA LEU A 519 7.59 28.05 68.33
C LEU A 519 8.92 28.75 68.67
N ALA A 520 8.83 30.04 68.96
CA ALA A 520 9.80 30.70 69.82
C ALA A 520 9.55 30.29 71.28
N GLU A 521 10.50 30.59 72.17
CA GLU A 521 10.34 30.48 73.64
C GLU A 521 10.15 29.05 74.18
N ASN A 522 11.20 28.22 74.03
CA ASN A 522 11.73 27.31 75.06
C ASN A 522 13.08 26.75 74.56
N PHE A 523 14.02 26.39 75.46
CA PHE A 523 15.40 25.91 75.18
C PHE A 523 16.46 26.96 74.79
N ALA A 524 16.41 28.15 75.40
CA ALA A 524 17.56 29.05 75.44
C ALA A 524 17.78 29.71 76.83
N GLU A 525 17.51 28.99 77.93
CA GLU A 525 18.04 29.33 79.27
C GLU A 525 17.83 28.19 80.32
N GLU A 526 18.46 27.04 80.11
CA GLU A 526 18.78 26.09 81.19
C GLU A 526 20.19 25.54 80.91
N GLN A 527 21.21 26.28 81.33
CA GLN A 527 21.96 26.09 82.59
C GLN A 527 22.99 24.95 82.52
N THR A 528 24.26 25.38 82.40
CA THR A 528 25.41 24.86 83.16
C THR A 528 25.53 23.34 83.40
N ALA A 529 26.23 22.67 82.50
CA ALA A 529 27.12 21.54 82.81
C ALA A 529 28.26 21.49 81.77
#